data_AF-A0A2K0WJM0-F1
#
_entry.id   AF-A0A2K0WJM0-F1
#
_cell.length_a   1.000
_cell.length_b   1.000
_cell.length_c   1.000
_cell.angle_alpha   90.00
_cell.angle_beta   90.00
_cell.angle_gamma   90.00
#
_symmetry.space_group_name_H-M   'P 1'
#
loop_
_entity.id
_entity.type
_entity.pdbx_description
1 polymer ?
#
loop_
_entity_poly.entity_id
_entity_poly.type
_entity_poly.pdbx_seq_one_letter_code
_entity_poly.pdbx_strand_id
1 'polypeptide(L)'
;MPKVKNKGPKSGKVEASAPPPPVPPSWPAFKPSLPIVDLAPEPHPLTSKVVLIPSFFPRSLCRDYVAFLKTLPLQTTPGRPKRGEAVRVNDRFQVDSYDFATRLWEQTGLKEVLLDGDVNEKW
;
A
#
# COMPACT_ATOMS: atom_id res chain seq x y z
N MET A 1 -54.99 41.63 9.75
CA MET A 1 -54.79 41.14 8.35
C MET A 1 -53.97 42.17 7.59
N PRO A 2 -53.14 41.86 6.56
CA PRO A 2 -52.45 40.62 6.14
C PRO A 2 -50.89 40.80 6.11
N LYS A 3 -50.04 39.78 5.97
CA LYS A 3 -49.45 39.34 4.69
C LYS A 3 -48.79 37.96 4.85
N VAL A 4 -49.23 37.03 4.03
CA VAL A 4 -48.68 35.68 3.84
C VAL A 4 -47.36 35.79 3.06
N LYS A 5 -46.29 35.13 3.55
CA LYS A 5 -45.07 34.87 2.76
C LYS A 5 -44.96 33.37 2.48
N ASN A 6 -45.10 33.03 1.21
CA ASN A 6 -44.87 31.70 0.63
C ASN A 6 -43.43 31.23 0.91
N LYS A 7 -43.27 30.04 1.50
CA LYS A 7 -42.00 29.31 1.52
C LYS A 7 -42.09 28.17 0.51
N GLY A 8 -41.31 28.26 -0.57
CA GLY A 8 -41.11 27.16 -1.51
C GLY A 8 -40.36 25.99 -0.86
N PRO A 9 -40.46 24.77 -1.43
CA PRO A 9 -39.94 23.57 -0.80
C PRO A 9 -38.40 23.56 -0.86
N LYS A 10 -37.77 23.37 0.30
CA LYS A 10 -36.33 23.08 0.40
C LYS A 10 -36.10 21.70 -0.23
N SER A 11 -35.38 21.67 -1.34
CA SER A 11 -34.88 20.45 -1.96
C SER A 11 -34.07 19.67 -0.94
N GLY A 12 -34.51 18.45 -0.63
CA GLY A 12 -33.82 17.53 0.26
C GLY A 12 -32.43 17.24 -0.28
N LYS A 13 -31.42 17.43 0.58
CA LYS A 13 -30.07 16.96 0.33
C LYS A 13 -30.15 15.43 0.35
N VAL A 14 -30.08 14.81 -0.83
CA VAL A 14 -29.96 13.36 -0.95
C VAL A 14 -28.63 13.00 -0.32
N GLU A 15 -28.70 12.39 0.87
CA GLU A 15 -27.57 11.81 1.55
C GLU A 15 -27.15 10.61 0.71
N ALA A 16 -26.08 10.78 -0.08
CA ALA A 16 -25.46 9.68 -0.78
C ALA A 16 -24.99 8.69 0.28
N SER A 17 -25.57 7.49 0.26
CA SER A 17 -25.15 6.37 1.08
C SER A 17 -23.64 6.19 0.91
N ALA A 18 -22.91 6.15 2.02
CA ALA A 18 -21.49 5.85 2.01
C ALA A 18 -21.26 4.51 1.28
N PRO A 19 -20.28 4.42 0.36
CA PRO A 19 -19.97 3.16 -0.28
C PRO A 19 -19.64 2.11 0.80
N PRO A 20 -20.02 0.83 0.60
CA PRO A 20 -19.69 -0.24 1.52
C PRO A 20 -18.17 -0.28 1.75
N PRO A 21 -17.72 -0.70 2.95
CA PRO A 21 -16.30 -0.81 3.24
C PRO A 21 -15.65 -1.70 2.17
N PRO A 22 -14.52 -1.29 1.59
CA PRO A 22 -13.87 -2.05 0.53
C PRO A 22 -13.50 -3.44 1.05
N VAL A 23 -13.95 -4.48 0.34
CA VAL A 23 -13.56 -5.87 0.63
C VAL A 23 -12.03 -5.96 0.45
N PRO A 24 -11.28 -6.49 1.43
CA PRO A 24 -9.84 -6.65 1.30
C PRO A 24 -9.53 -7.48 0.05
N PRO A 25 -8.57 -7.06 -0.79
CA PRO A 25 -8.29 -7.76 -2.02
C PRO A 25 -7.62 -9.11 -1.71
N SER A 26 -7.85 -10.11 -2.57
CA SER A 26 -7.27 -11.45 -2.40
C SER A 26 -5.79 -11.46 -2.77
N TRP A 27 -4.93 -11.04 -1.84
CA TRP A 27 -3.48 -11.00 -2.03
C TRP A 27 -2.90 -12.35 -2.47
N PRO A 28 -1.93 -12.37 -3.41
CA PRO A 28 -1.27 -13.60 -3.80
C PRO A 28 -0.64 -14.34 -2.60
N ALA A 29 -0.79 -15.66 -2.59
CA ALA A 29 -0.24 -16.50 -1.53
C ALA A 29 1.30 -16.57 -1.64
N PHE A 30 1.98 -16.67 -0.50
CA PHE A 30 3.42 -16.92 -0.45
C PHE A 30 3.69 -18.39 -0.78
N LYS A 31 3.84 -18.69 -2.07
CA LYS A 31 4.15 -20.03 -2.57
C LYS A 31 5.39 -19.99 -3.46
N PRO A 32 6.41 -20.82 -3.17
CA PRO A 32 6.54 -21.68 -1.98
C PRO A 32 6.61 -20.87 -0.68
N SER A 33 6.58 -21.56 0.47
CA SER A 33 6.82 -20.91 1.77
C SER A 33 8.12 -20.11 1.74
N LEU A 34 8.09 -18.91 2.31
CA LEU A 34 9.22 -17.99 2.35
C LEU A 34 9.93 -18.08 3.71
N PRO A 35 11.21 -17.66 3.78
CA PRO A 35 12.05 -17.27 2.66
C PRO A 35 12.55 -18.51 1.86
N ILE A 36 12.82 -18.32 0.55
CA ILE A 36 13.37 -19.40 -0.30
C ILE A 36 14.90 -19.50 -0.25
N VAL A 37 15.54 -18.46 0.26
CA VAL A 37 16.98 -18.33 0.45
C VAL A 37 17.21 -17.62 1.77
N ASP A 38 18.38 -17.82 2.38
CA ASP A 38 18.73 -17.07 3.58
C ASP A 38 18.79 -15.58 3.25
N LEU A 39 18.07 -14.79 4.04
CA LEU A 39 18.00 -13.34 3.87
C LEU A 39 19.08 -12.70 4.75
N ALA A 40 20.01 -11.98 4.12
CA ALA A 40 21.07 -11.27 4.81
C ALA A 40 21.01 -9.76 4.49
N PRO A 41 20.98 -8.88 5.51
CA PRO A 41 21.11 -7.45 5.28
C PRO A 41 22.50 -7.10 4.72
N GLU A 42 22.54 -6.31 3.66
CA GLU A 42 23.78 -5.87 3.00
C GLU A 42 23.79 -4.34 2.88
N PRO A 43 24.90 -3.64 3.17
CA PRO A 43 24.98 -2.20 2.96
C PRO A 43 24.91 -1.85 1.47
N HIS A 44 24.30 -0.72 1.13
CA HIS A 44 24.24 -0.25 -0.25
C HIS A 44 25.65 0.10 -0.76
N PRO A 45 26.05 -0.34 -1.98
CA PRO A 45 27.44 -0.20 -2.46
C PRO A 45 27.92 1.24 -2.62
N LEU A 46 27.00 2.20 -2.72
CA LEU A 46 27.29 3.63 -2.89
C LEU A 46 27.05 4.48 -1.63
N THR A 47 26.49 3.91 -0.56
CA THR A 47 26.19 4.68 0.67
C THR A 47 26.01 3.77 1.87
N SER A 48 26.54 4.17 3.03
CA SER A 48 26.32 3.46 4.30
C SER A 48 24.96 3.73 4.93
N LYS A 49 24.16 4.67 4.39
CA LYS A 49 22.87 5.08 4.99
C LYS A 49 21.69 4.21 4.55
N VAL A 50 21.93 3.17 3.76
CA VAL A 50 20.90 2.32 3.19
C VAL A 50 21.35 0.87 3.31
N VAL A 51 20.45 0.03 3.82
CA VAL A 51 20.62 -1.42 3.90
C VAL A 51 19.64 -2.08 2.93
N LEU A 52 20.11 -3.12 2.25
CA LEU A 52 19.40 -3.91 1.27
C LEU A 52 19.12 -5.31 1.83
N ILE A 53 17.98 -5.87 1.47
CA ILE A 53 17.65 -7.28 1.69
C ILE A 53 17.42 -7.90 0.31
N PRO A 54 18.46 -8.43 -0.35
CA PRO A 54 18.35 -8.98 -1.69
C PRO A 54 17.47 -10.23 -1.68
N SER A 55 16.84 -10.52 -2.83
CA SER A 55 16.07 -11.75 -3.04
C SER A 55 14.91 -11.99 -2.06
N PHE A 56 14.41 -10.94 -1.40
CA PHE A 56 13.32 -11.01 -0.43
C PHE A 56 12.10 -11.79 -0.94
N PHE A 57 11.71 -11.58 -2.21
CA PHE A 57 10.72 -12.39 -2.90
C PHE A 57 11.28 -13.11 -4.13
N PRO A 58 10.86 -14.36 -4.39
CA PRO A 58 11.21 -15.05 -5.63
C PRO A 58 10.58 -14.37 -6.84
N ARG A 59 11.25 -14.47 -7.99
CA ARG A 59 10.79 -13.90 -9.27
C ARG A 59 9.37 -14.32 -9.65
N SER A 60 8.97 -15.55 -9.36
CA SER A 60 7.60 -16.04 -9.59
C SER A 60 6.57 -15.24 -8.79
N LEU A 61 6.81 -15.06 -7.49
CA LEU A 61 5.92 -14.30 -6.62
C LEU A 61 5.87 -12.82 -7.02
N CYS A 62 7.00 -12.21 -7.36
CA CYS A 62 7.03 -10.85 -7.88
C CYS A 62 6.15 -10.68 -9.13
N ARG A 63 6.21 -11.62 -10.07
CA ARG A 63 5.37 -11.60 -11.27
C ARG A 63 3.89 -11.72 -10.91
N ASP A 64 3.54 -12.62 -10.00
CA ASP A 64 2.16 -12.85 -9.59
C ASP A 64 1.58 -11.61 -8.87
N TYR A 65 2.38 -10.95 -8.02
CA TYR A 65 2.02 -9.65 -7.42
C TYR A 65 1.88 -8.55 -8.47
N VAL A 66 2.79 -8.43 -9.45
CA VAL A 66 2.65 -7.43 -10.52
C VAL A 66 1.38 -7.67 -11.34
N ALA A 67 1.04 -8.92 -11.66
CA ALA A 67 -0.20 -9.25 -12.37
C ALA A 67 -1.44 -8.88 -11.54
N PHE A 68 -1.42 -9.21 -10.25
CA PHE A 68 -2.51 -8.88 -9.32
C PHE A 68 -2.66 -7.37 -9.07
N LEU A 69 -1.57 -6.63 -8.81
CA LEU A 69 -1.63 -5.19 -8.50
C LEU A 69 -2.24 -4.38 -9.67
N LYS A 70 -2.09 -4.85 -10.91
CA LYS A 70 -2.71 -4.25 -12.10
C LYS A 70 -4.23 -4.40 -12.15
N THR A 71 -4.82 -5.33 -11.39
CA THR A 71 -6.28 -5.52 -11.34
C THR A 71 -6.94 -4.64 -10.27
N LEU A 72 -6.15 -4.03 -9.39
CA LEU A 72 -6.65 -3.19 -8.31
C LEU A 72 -7.15 -1.83 -8.86
N PRO A 73 -8.12 -1.19 -8.17
CA PRO A 73 -8.63 0.12 -8.54
C PRO A 73 -7.61 1.22 -8.16
N LEU A 74 -6.51 1.29 -8.92
CA LEU A 74 -5.47 2.28 -8.71
C LEU A 74 -6.03 3.69 -8.94
N GLN A 75 -5.74 4.61 -8.01
CA GLN A 75 -6.04 6.03 -8.16
C GLN A 75 -4.77 6.77 -8.57
N THR A 76 -4.76 7.31 -9.79
CA THR A 76 -3.72 8.27 -10.20
C THR A 76 -3.82 9.48 -9.28
N THR A 77 -2.72 9.79 -8.57
CA THR A 77 -2.72 10.97 -7.69
C THR A 77 -2.97 12.20 -8.57
N PRO A 78 -4.11 12.93 -8.44
CA PRO A 78 -4.33 14.09 -9.26
C PRO A 78 -3.44 15.22 -8.73
N GLY A 79 -2.52 15.69 -9.56
CA GLY A 79 -1.68 16.81 -9.21
C GLY A 79 -1.56 17.74 -10.39
N ARG A 80 -2.42 18.77 -10.47
CA ARG A 80 -2.01 19.99 -11.18
C ARG A 80 -0.82 20.52 -10.36
N PRO A 81 0.41 20.44 -10.88
CA PRO A 81 1.56 20.79 -10.07
C PRO A 81 1.44 22.24 -9.62
N LYS A 82 1.59 22.46 -8.31
CA LYS A 82 1.73 23.82 -7.79
C LYS A 82 3.15 24.28 -8.08
N ARG A 83 3.32 25.57 -8.37
CA ARG A 83 4.64 26.16 -8.60
C ARG A 83 5.51 25.92 -7.36
N GLY A 84 6.65 25.25 -7.54
CA GLY A 84 7.56 24.89 -6.45
C GLY A 84 7.29 23.53 -5.79
N GLU A 85 6.25 22.79 -6.20
CA GLU A 85 5.97 21.45 -5.69
C GLU A 85 6.31 20.36 -6.72
N ALA A 86 6.75 19.20 -6.24
CA ALA A 86 6.98 18.04 -7.08
C ALA A 86 5.65 17.52 -7.67
N VAL A 87 5.63 17.28 -8.98
CA VAL A 87 4.49 16.65 -9.65
C VAL A 87 4.35 15.22 -9.11
N ARG A 88 3.16 14.86 -8.61
CA ARG A 88 2.85 13.48 -8.23
C ARG A 88 2.10 12.82 -9.39
N VAL A 89 2.74 11.86 -10.04
CA VAL A 89 2.18 11.13 -11.20
C VAL A 89 1.94 9.65 -10.93
N ASN A 90 2.14 9.19 -9.68
CA ASN A 90 2.03 7.78 -9.35
C ASN A 90 0.58 7.37 -9.10
N ASP A 91 0.23 6.22 -9.65
CA ASP A 91 -0.95 5.45 -9.30
C ASP A 91 -0.81 4.87 -7.88
N ARG A 92 -1.85 5.01 -7.06
CA ARG A 92 -1.86 4.61 -5.66
C ARG A 92 -3.05 3.71 -5.35
N PHE A 93 -2.81 2.72 -4.52
CA PHE A 93 -3.85 1.92 -3.89
C PHE A 93 -3.52 1.80 -2.41
N GLN A 94 -4.54 1.95 -1.56
CA GLN A 94 -4.41 1.87 -0.12
C GLN A 94 -5.58 1.06 0.44
N VAL A 95 -5.26 0.11 1.31
CA VAL A 95 -6.23 -0.71 2.02
C VAL A 95 -5.63 -1.13 3.35
N ASP A 96 -6.47 -1.22 4.37
CA ASP A 96 -6.09 -1.80 5.65
C ASP A 96 -6.32 -3.30 5.59
N SER A 97 -5.24 -4.08 5.67
CA SER A 97 -5.30 -5.54 5.60
C SER A 97 -4.44 -6.15 6.70
N TYR A 98 -5.06 -6.39 7.86
CA TYR A 98 -4.39 -6.97 9.02
C TYR A 98 -3.80 -8.36 8.74
N ASP A 99 -4.57 -9.22 8.04
CA ASP A 99 -4.11 -10.56 7.69
C ASP A 99 -2.90 -10.53 6.76
N PHE A 100 -2.88 -9.62 5.78
CA PHE A 100 -1.73 -9.48 4.89
C PHE A 100 -0.51 -8.92 5.64
N ALA A 101 -0.69 -7.89 6.47
CA ALA A 101 0.38 -7.32 7.27
C ALA A 101 1.01 -8.37 8.20
N THR A 102 0.18 -9.14 8.90
CA THR A 102 0.63 -10.23 9.78
C THR A 102 1.41 -11.28 8.98
N ARG A 103 0.90 -11.73 7.83
CA ARG A 103 1.62 -12.69 6.98
C ARG A 103 2.94 -12.12 6.47
N LEU A 104 2.95 -10.87 6.00
CA LEU A 104 4.17 -10.21 5.51
C LEU A 104 5.24 -10.18 6.60
N TRP A 105 4.86 -9.86 7.83
CA TRP A 105 5.77 -9.81 8.97
C TRP A 105 6.26 -11.21 9.39
N GLU A 106 5.34 -12.15 9.61
CA GLU A 106 5.63 -13.44 10.27
C GLU A 106 6.01 -14.57 9.30
N GLN A 107 5.75 -14.46 7.98
CA GLN A 107 5.88 -15.58 7.04
C GLN A 107 6.88 -15.34 5.91
N THR A 108 7.61 -14.23 5.91
CA THR A 108 8.54 -13.89 4.82
C THR A 108 10.01 -13.90 5.21
N GLY A 109 10.31 -14.09 6.49
CA GLY A 109 11.65 -13.88 7.05
C GLY A 109 11.93 -12.42 7.43
N LEU A 110 11.00 -11.49 7.20
CA LEU A 110 11.21 -10.06 7.47
C LEU A 110 11.45 -9.77 8.94
N LYS A 111 10.67 -10.40 9.82
CA LYS A 111 10.79 -10.25 11.27
C LYS A 111 12.17 -10.69 11.76
N GLU A 112 12.58 -11.88 11.37
CA GLU A 112 13.87 -12.47 11.73
C GLU A 112 15.02 -11.60 11.23
N VAL A 113 14.97 -11.16 9.97
CA VAL A 113 16.03 -10.31 9.39
C VAL A 113 16.16 -8.96 10.08
N LEU A 114 15.05 -8.37 10.55
CA LEU A 114 15.08 -7.05 11.19
C LEU A 114 15.37 -7.11 12.69
N LEU A 115 15.01 -8.19 13.38
CA LEU A 115 15.21 -8.35 14.82
C LEU A 115 16.53 -9.05 15.15
N ASP A 116 16.89 -10.08 14.39
CA ASP A 116 18.07 -10.91 14.62
C ASP A 116 19.22 -10.56 13.67
N GLY A 117 18.89 -9.95 12.52
CA GLY A 117 19.90 -9.48 11.60
C GLY A 117 20.69 -8.31 12.17
N ASP A 118 21.97 -8.27 11.81
CA ASP A 118 22.88 -7.19 12.15
C ASP A 118 22.59 -5.91 11.35
N VAL A 119 21.32 -5.55 11.22
CA VAL A 119 20.88 -4.37 10.49
C VAL A 119 21.43 -3.13 11.20
N ASN A 120 21.38 -3.10 12.54
CA ASN A 120 21.76 -1.94 13.34
C ASN A 120 23.24 -1.57 13.24
N GLU A 121 24.15 -2.52 13.01
CA GLU A 121 25.57 -2.19 12.80
C GLU A 121 25.87 -1.82 11.34
N LYS A 122 24.88 -1.92 10.44
CA LYS A 122 25.04 -1.72 8.98
C LYS A 122 24.46 -0.41 8.44
N TRP A 123 23.87 0.46 9.27
CA TRP A 123 23.40 1.80 8.89
C TRP A 123 24.03 2.92 9.76
#